data_AF-A0A9X1YGZ8-F1
#
_entry.id   AF-A0A9X1YGZ8-F1
#
_cell.length_a   1.000
_cell.length_b   1.000
_cell.length_c   1.000
_cell.angle_alpha   90.00
_cell.angle_beta   90.00
_cell.angle_gamma   90.00
#
_symmetry.space_group_name_H-M   'P 1'
#
loop_
_entity.id
_entity.type
_entity.pdbx_description
1 polymer ?
#
loop_
_entity_poly.entity_id
_entity_poly.type
_entity_poly.pdbx_seq_one_letter_code
_entity_poly.pdbx_strand_id
1 'polypeptide(L)'
;MSLITRLATTLFAAGLCVGARADDRLACAPDTYLELKSLASLPVEVRFALEHAPREGGEISDRGGPFNMGDVGGGPFRRFVLAAMGTSQLIVSLEHGGYGYQVEAWTFTYGPTGWVGLKTQPFIAMPKSARELVGLVCK
;
A
#
# COMPACT_ATOMS: atom_id res chain seq x y z
N MET A 1 64.71 -37.88 17.96
CA MET A 1 63.40 -38.34 17.43
C MET A 1 62.33 -37.78 18.36
N SER A 2 61.30 -37.03 18.01
CA SER A 2 60.77 -36.49 16.75
C SER A 2 59.91 -35.26 17.11
N LEU A 3 60.00 -34.18 16.33
CA LEU A 3 59.02 -33.08 16.30
C LEU A 3 57.66 -33.63 15.88
N ILE A 4 56.55 -33.17 16.48
CA ILE A 4 55.27 -33.01 15.78
C ILE A 4 54.55 -31.77 16.29
N THR A 5 54.76 -30.66 15.58
CA THR A 5 53.93 -29.46 15.53
C THR A 5 52.52 -29.84 15.05
N ARG A 6 51.45 -29.37 15.71
CA ARG A 6 50.11 -29.31 15.10
C ARG A 6 49.56 -27.89 15.18
N LEU A 7 49.64 -27.24 14.02
CA LEU A 7 48.83 -26.10 13.62
C LEU A 7 47.38 -26.53 13.39
N ALA A 8 46.53 -25.49 13.29
CA ALA A 8 45.24 -25.45 12.61
C ALA A 8 44.02 -25.75 13.53
N THR A 9 42.90 -25.02 13.47
CA THR A 9 42.40 -24.15 12.41
C THR A 9 41.39 -23.19 13.02
N THR A 10 41.53 -21.89 12.77
CA THR A 10 40.54 -20.86 13.12
C THR A 10 39.30 -21.07 12.24
N LEU A 11 38.17 -21.43 12.84
CA LEU A 11 36.90 -21.57 12.11
C LEU A 11 36.23 -20.19 12.03
N PHE A 12 36.47 -19.46 10.93
CA PHE A 12 35.73 -18.24 10.63
C PHE A 12 34.33 -18.64 10.14
N ALA A 13 33.33 -18.54 11.01
CA ALA A 13 31.93 -18.72 10.63
C ALA A 13 31.51 -17.55 9.73
N ALA A 14 31.57 -17.75 8.41
CA ALA A 14 30.97 -16.85 7.45
C ALA A 14 29.45 -16.91 7.60
N GLY A 15 28.89 -15.95 8.34
CA GLY A 15 27.45 -15.73 8.43
C GLY A 15 26.90 -15.40 7.05
N LEU A 16 26.25 -16.38 6.43
CA LEU A 16 25.42 -16.18 5.25
C LEU A 16 24.23 -15.33 5.66
N CYS A 17 24.28 -14.02 5.37
CA CYS A 17 23.10 -13.18 5.35
C CYS A 17 22.19 -13.69 4.23
N VAL A 18 21.25 -14.58 4.58
CA VAL A 18 20.16 -14.95 3.69
C VAL A 18 19.29 -13.71 3.53
N GLY A 19 19.42 -13.02 2.40
CA GLY A 19 18.50 -11.95 2.02
C GLY A 19 17.11 -12.54 1.86
N ALA A 20 16.20 -12.26 2.79
CA ALA A 20 14.79 -12.56 2.63
C ALA A 20 14.28 -11.74 1.44
N ARG A 21 14.11 -12.38 0.28
CA ARG A 21 13.31 -11.81 -0.80
C ARG A 21 11.86 -11.98 -0.39
N ALA A 22 11.18 -10.88 -0.06
CA ALA A 22 9.73 -10.89 0.00
C ALA A 22 9.24 -11.42 -1.34
N ASP A 23 8.50 -12.53 -1.33
CA ASP A 23 7.93 -13.10 -2.53
C ASP A 23 6.79 -12.18 -2.98
N ASP A 24 7.01 -11.45 -4.08
CA ASP A 24 6.01 -10.57 -4.70
C ASP A 24 4.71 -11.34 -5.02
N ARG A 25 4.73 -12.68 -5.10
CA ARG A 25 3.53 -13.50 -5.28
C ARG A 25 2.62 -13.53 -4.05
N LEU A 26 3.18 -13.46 -2.84
CA LEU A 26 2.39 -13.35 -1.61
C LEU A 26 1.77 -11.95 -1.46
N ALA A 27 2.43 -10.92 -1.99
CA ALA A 27 1.92 -9.56 -1.97
C ALA A 27 0.61 -9.41 -2.76
N CYS A 28 0.28 -10.33 -3.67
CA CYS A 28 -0.92 -10.23 -4.49
C CYS A 28 -1.93 -11.38 -4.28
N ALA A 29 -1.83 -12.11 -3.17
CA ALA A 29 -2.82 -13.13 -2.81
C ALA A 29 -4.09 -12.46 -2.23
N PRO A 30 -5.24 -12.44 -2.92
CA PRO A 30 -6.39 -11.62 -2.51
C PRO A 30 -6.99 -12.01 -1.16
N ASP A 31 -6.81 -13.25 -0.74
CA ASP A 31 -7.40 -13.82 0.48
C ASP A 31 -6.59 -13.52 1.74
N THR A 32 -5.43 -12.89 1.62
CA THR A 32 -4.56 -12.51 2.76
C THR A 32 -4.77 -11.06 3.20
N TYR A 33 -5.68 -10.34 2.53
CA TYR A 33 -5.94 -8.93 2.76
C TYR A 33 -7.11 -8.69 3.71
N LEU A 34 -6.89 -7.84 4.71
CA LEU A 34 -7.93 -7.29 5.55
C LEU A 34 -8.61 -6.12 4.83
N GLU A 35 -9.94 -6.15 4.75
CA GLU A 35 -10.73 -5.05 4.20
C GLU A 35 -10.95 -3.95 5.24
N LEU A 36 -10.58 -2.72 4.89
CA LEU A 36 -10.85 -1.52 5.68
C LEU A 36 -11.95 -0.71 4.98
N LYS A 37 -13.03 -0.39 5.72
CA LYS A 37 -14.22 0.27 5.20
C LYS A 37 -14.39 1.73 5.61
N SER A 38 -13.44 2.27 6.37
CA SER A 38 -13.40 3.67 6.76
C SER A 38 -12.01 4.26 6.58
N LEU A 39 -11.97 5.51 6.14
CA LEU A 39 -10.74 6.32 6.06
C LEU A 39 -10.04 6.43 7.42
N ALA A 40 -10.80 6.44 8.52
CA ALA A 40 -10.26 6.50 9.88
C ALA A 40 -9.50 5.22 10.28
N SER A 41 -9.80 4.09 9.63
CA SER A 41 -9.12 2.81 9.87
C SER A 41 -7.76 2.70 9.20
N LEU A 42 -7.38 3.65 8.32
CA LEU A 42 -6.06 3.67 7.71
C LEU A 42 -4.98 4.04 8.74
N PRO A 43 -3.75 3.52 8.57
CA PRO A 43 -2.58 4.05 9.25
C PRO A 43 -2.48 5.58 9.08
N VAL A 44 -2.10 6.28 10.14
CA VAL A 44 -2.10 7.75 10.17
C VAL A 44 -1.18 8.34 9.11
N GLU A 45 -0.03 7.70 8.87
CA GLU A 45 0.96 8.07 7.87
C GLU A 45 0.43 7.90 6.44
N VAL A 46 -0.43 6.91 6.21
CA VAL A 46 -1.05 6.68 4.89
C VAL A 46 -2.11 7.73 4.64
N ARG A 47 -2.98 7.99 5.62
CA ARG A 47 -3.98 9.06 5.51
C ARG A 47 -3.31 10.42 5.26
N PHE A 48 -2.25 10.72 6.02
CA PHE A 48 -1.45 11.94 5.82
C PHE A 48 -0.87 12.01 4.41
N ALA A 49 -0.28 10.93 3.91
CA ALA A 49 0.29 10.88 2.56
C ALA A 49 -0.76 11.12 1.45
N LEU A 50 -1.98 10.58 1.61
CA LEU A 50 -3.08 10.78 0.65
C LEU A 50 -3.60 12.22 0.64
N GLU A 51 -3.74 12.82 1.82
CA GLU A 51 -4.18 14.20 1.99
C GLU A 51 -3.15 15.21 1.48
N HIS A 52 -1.85 14.88 1.55
CA HIS A 52 -0.75 15.77 1.15
C HIS A 52 -0.09 15.37 -0.17
N ALA A 53 -0.72 14.47 -0.94
CA ALA A 53 -0.20 14.02 -2.21
C ALA A 53 0.01 15.21 -3.18
N PRO A 54 1.14 15.29 -3.89
CA PRO A 54 1.34 16.34 -4.89
C PRO A 54 0.24 16.28 -5.96
N ARG A 55 -0.33 17.45 -6.32
CA ARG A 55 -1.37 17.65 -7.36
C ARG A 55 -2.76 17.09 -7.03
N GLU A 56 -2.86 16.06 -6.20
CA GLU A 56 -4.14 15.44 -5.86
C GLU A 56 -4.54 15.61 -4.39
N GLY A 57 -3.66 16.15 -3.55
CA GLY A 57 -3.90 16.40 -2.14
C GLY A 57 -5.12 17.27 -1.84
N GLY A 58 -5.59 17.19 -0.60
CA GLY A 58 -6.82 17.81 -0.11
C GLY A 58 -7.62 16.84 0.74
N GLU A 59 -8.72 17.35 1.30
CA GLU A 59 -9.62 16.59 2.15
C GLU A 59 -10.24 15.40 1.40
N ILE A 60 -10.36 14.27 2.09
CA ILE A 60 -10.95 13.03 1.58
C ILE A 60 -12.18 12.71 2.44
N SER A 61 -13.35 12.63 1.82
CA SER A 61 -14.56 12.20 2.50
C SER A 61 -14.53 10.68 2.77
N ASP A 62 -15.16 10.23 3.84
CA ASP A 62 -15.27 8.80 4.12
C ASP A 62 -16.30 8.11 3.20
N ARG A 63 -16.30 6.78 3.20
CA ARG A 63 -17.18 5.95 2.38
C ARG A 63 -18.65 6.30 2.56
N GLY A 64 -19.31 6.63 1.46
CA GLY A 64 -20.73 7.01 1.44
C GLY A 64 -21.01 8.42 1.96
N GLY A 65 -19.98 9.14 2.43
CA GLY A 65 -20.08 10.56 2.74
C GLY A 65 -20.30 11.42 1.49
N PRO A 66 -20.74 12.68 1.66
CA PRO A 66 -20.80 13.62 0.56
C PRO A 66 -19.39 13.88 0.02
N PHE A 67 -19.26 14.24 -1.25
CA PHE A 67 -18.02 14.87 -1.70
C PHE A 67 -17.82 16.19 -0.95
N ASN A 68 -16.57 16.54 -0.67
CA ASN A 68 -16.29 17.81 0.00
C ASN A 68 -16.73 18.98 -0.89
N MET A 69 -17.16 20.06 -0.26
CA MET A 69 -17.85 21.18 -0.92
C MET A 69 -16.97 21.82 -2.00
N GLY A 70 -17.39 21.61 -3.26
CA GLY A 70 -16.74 22.05 -4.49
C GLY A 70 -17.40 21.43 -5.74
N ASP A 71 -18.60 20.86 -5.57
CA ASP A 71 -19.39 20.25 -6.63
C ASP A 71 -19.53 21.25 -7.78
N VAL A 72 -18.98 20.90 -8.95
CA VAL A 72 -18.78 21.75 -10.14
C VAL A 72 -17.93 23.02 -9.94
N GLY A 73 -16.76 22.89 -9.28
CA GLY A 73 -15.70 23.91 -9.34
C GLY A 73 -14.63 23.78 -8.25
N GLY A 74 -13.37 23.75 -8.69
CA GLY A 74 -12.17 24.15 -7.92
C GLY A 74 -12.03 23.74 -6.44
N GLY A 75 -12.28 22.48 -6.04
CA GLY A 75 -12.04 21.97 -4.68
C GLY A 75 -12.07 20.44 -4.62
N PRO A 76 -11.50 19.77 -3.58
CA PRO A 76 -11.03 18.38 -3.69
C PRO A 76 -12.17 17.35 -3.83
N PHE A 77 -12.13 16.62 -4.95
CA PHE A 77 -13.20 15.76 -5.44
C PHE A 77 -13.17 14.33 -4.87
N ARG A 78 -12.50 14.06 -3.75
CA ARG A 78 -12.10 12.69 -3.39
C ARG A 78 -12.94 12.07 -2.28
N ARG A 79 -13.28 10.79 -2.44
CA ARG A 79 -13.97 9.98 -1.44
C ARG A 79 -13.32 8.61 -1.29
N PHE A 80 -13.15 8.18 -0.05
CA PHE A 80 -12.67 6.85 0.28
C PHE A 80 -13.71 5.78 -0.12
N VAL A 81 -13.27 4.74 -0.83
CA VAL A 81 -14.15 3.62 -1.21
C VAL A 81 -13.95 2.44 -0.25
N LEU A 82 -12.74 1.89 -0.24
CA LEU A 82 -12.27 0.84 0.67
C LEU A 82 -10.75 0.73 0.56
N ALA A 83 -10.12 0.02 1.49
CA ALA A 83 -8.73 -0.39 1.36
C ALA A 83 -8.55 -1.89 1.61
N ALA A 84 -7.52 -2.46 1.01
CA ALA A 84 -7.04 -3.80 1.24
C ALA A 84 -5.67 -3.72 1.93
N MET A 85 -5.60 -4.13 3.20
CA MET A 85 -4.37 -4.14 4.00
C MET A 85 -3.80 -5.55 4.14
N GLY A 86 -2.61 -5.76 3.57
CA GLY A 86 -1.79 -6.96 3.74
C GLY A 86 -0.64 -6.70 4.72
N THR A 87 0.25 -7.67 4.88
CA THR A 87 1.39 -7.58 5.81
C THR A 87 2.50 -6.64 5.33
N SER A 88 2.70 -6.53 4.02
CA SER A 88 3.73 -5.70 3.39
C SER A 88 3.20 -4.71 2.36
N GLN A 89 1.90 -4.74 2.06
CA GLN A 89 1.28 -3.89 1.05
C GLN A 89 -0.10 -3.42 1.52
N LEU A 90 -0.44 -2.18 1.19
CA LEU A 90 -1.73 -1.56 1.46
C LEU A 90 -2.20 -0.89 0.17
N ILE A 91 -3.40 -1.24 -0.28
CA ILE A 91 -4.01 -0.68 -1.47
C ILE A 91 -5.24 0.11 -1.03
N VAL A 92 -5.26 1.41 -1.31
CA VAL A 92 -6.37 2.30 -0.96
C VAL A 92 -7.10 2.71 -2.22
N SER A 93 -8.41 2.48 -2.28
CA SER A 93 -9.25 2.95 -3.39
C SER A 93 -9.92 4.28 -3.04
N LEU A 94 -9.73 5.26 -3.91
CA LEU A 94 -10.37 6.57 -3.86
C LEU A 94 -11.22 6.80 -5.12
N GLU A 95 -12.38 7.39 -4.93
CA GLU A 95 -13.27 7.89 -5.97
C GLU A 95 -13.02 9.38 -6.16
N HIS A 96 -13.03 9.85 -7.40
CA HIS A 96 -12.99 11.26 -7.76
C HIS A 96 -14.30 11.67 -8.42
N GLY A 97 -14.98 12.65 -7.84
CA GLY A 97 -16.10 13.37 -8.45
C GLY A 97 -15.66 14.40 -9.49
N GLY A 98 -16.62 15.07 -10.14
CA GLY A 98 -16.38 16.11 -11.14
C GLY A 98 -16.70 15.69 -12.59
N TYR A 99 -16.20 16.46 -13.57
CA TYR A 99 -16.53 16.28 -15.00
C TYR A 99 -16.05 14.94 -15.60
N GLY A 100 -15.04 14.33 -15.00
CA GLY A 100 -14.55 13.01 -15.35
C GLY A 100 -14.51 12.15 -14.11
N TYR A 101 -15.63 11.47 -13.81
CA TYR A 101 -15.65 10.47 -12.75
C TYR A 101 -14.54 9.44 -12.99
N GLN A 102 -13.73 9.20 -11.97
CA GLN A 102 -12.72 8.15 -12.00
C GLN A 102 -12.58 7.51 -10.62
N VAL A 103 -12.14 6.26 -10.60
CA VAL A 103 -11.70 5.59 -9.39
C VAL A 103 -10.23 5.26 -9.56
N GLU A 104 -9.48 5.28 -8.49
CA GLU A 104 -8.06 4.96 -8.51
C GLU A 104 -7.65 4.14 -7.29
N ALA A 105 -6.54 3.43 -7.42
CA ALA A 105 -5.86 2.78 -6.32
C ALA A 105 -4.51 3.46 -6.03
N TRP A 106 -4.25 3.71 -4.76
CA TRP A 106 -2.96 4.11 -4.22
C TRP A 106 -2.35 2.91 -3.53
N THR A 107 -1.19 2.46 -4.01
CA THR A 107 -0.46 1.34 -3.42
C THR A 107 0.71 1.83 -2.58
N PHE A 108 0.73 1.38 -1.34
CA PHE A 108 1.78 1.59 -0.34
C PHE A 108 2.44 0.26 0.01
N THR A 109 3.72 0.29 0.31
CA THR A 109 4.52 -0.85 0.76
C THR A 109 5.02 -0.58 2.17
N TYR A 110 4.95 -1.57 3.06
CA TYR A 110 5.49 -1.46 4.40
C TYR A 110 7.00 -1.70 4.38
N GLY A 111 7.77 -0.72 4.84
CA GLY A 111 9.22 -0.76 4.92
C GLY A 111 9.76 -0.51 6.33
N PRO A 112 11.09 -0.41 6.49
CA PRO A 112 11.74 -0.22 7.79
C PRO A 112 11.29 1.03 8.56
N THR A 113 10.80 2.04 7.84
CA THR A 113 10.37 3.34 8.38
C THR A 113 8.85 3.51 8.38
N GLY A 114 8.09 2.44 8.13
CA GLY A 114 6.62 2.46 8.01
C GLY A 114 6.14 2.33 6.57
N TRP A 115 4.89 2.74 6.32
CA TRP A 115 4.30 2.71 4.97
C TRP A 115 4.95 3.75 4.05
N VAL A 116 5.45 3.27 2.91
CA VAL A 116 6.15 4.06 1.90
C VAL A 116 5.68 3.69 0.50
N GLY A 117 5.79 4.62 -0.43
CA GLY A 117 5.51 4.34 -1.84
C GLY A 117 4.10 4.71 -2.23
N LEU A 118 4.00 5.13 -3.49
CA LEU A 118 2.81 5.73 -4.05
C LEU A 118 2.78 5.38 -5.52
N LYS A 119 2.13 4.25 -5.83
CA LYS A 119 1.75 3.94 -7.21
C LYS A 119 0.25 4.21 -7.33
N THR A 120 -0.11 5.13 -8.22
CA THR A 120 -1.49 5.38 -8.59
C THR A 120 -1.85 4.60 -9.84
N GLN A 121 -3.03 3.99 -9.83
CA GLN A 121 -3.57 3.30 -10.98
C GLN A 121 -5.06 3.63 -11.13
N PRO A 122 -5.47 4.28 -12.23
CA PRO A 122 -6.87 4.55 -12.48
C PRO A 122 -7.61 3.30 -12.96
N PHE A 123 -8.89 3.19 -12.63
CA PHE A 123 -9.82 2.20 -13.16
C PHE A 123 -11.26 2.73 -13.13
N ILE A 124 -12.11 2.14 -13.98
CA ILE A 124 -13.47 2.63 -14.21
C ILE A 124 -14.46 2.07 -13.18
N ALA A 125 -14.24 0.83 -12.72
CA ALA A 125 -15.17 0.14 -11.84
C ALA A 125 -14.82 0.32 -10.37
N MET A 126 -15.77 0.80 -9.58
CA MET A 126 -15.62 0.90 -8.12
C MET A 126 -15.57 -0.52 -7.51
N PRO A 127 -14.50 -0.90 -6.79
CA PRO A 127 -14.40 -2.20 -6.16
C PRO A 127 -15.42 -2.33 -5.04
N LYS A 128 -16.03 -3.50 -4.91
CA LYS A 128 -17.01 -3.82 -3.88
C LYS A 128 -16.39 -4.56 -2.69
N SER A 129 -15.17 -5.06 -2.85
CA SER A 129 -14.42 -5.77 -1.80
C SER A 129 -12.91 -5.62 -1.95
N ALA A 130 -12.16 -5.93 -0.89
CA ALA A 130 -10.70 -6.00 -0.92
C ALA A 130 -10.19 -7.01 -1.97
N ARG A 131 -10.83 -8.18 -2.08
CA ARG A 131 -10.49 -9.19 -3.10
C ARG A 131 -10.56 -8.62 -4.52
N GLU A 132 -11.64 -7.88 -4.81
CA GLU A 132 -11.82 -7.23 -6.11
C GLU A 132 -10.79 -6.14 -6.34
N LEU A 133 -10.53 -5.28 -5.35
CA LEU A 133 -9.51 -4.23 -5.43
C LEU A 133 -8.12 -4.82 -5.69
N VAL A 134 -7.72 -5.87 -4.97
CA VAL A 134 -6.44 -6.56 -5.20
C VAL A 134 -6.40 -7.11 -6.63
N GLY A 135 -7.46 -7.77 -7.09
CA GLY A 135 -7.54 -8.28 -8.47
C GLY A 135 -7.48 -7.22 -9.57
N LEU A 136 -7.86 -5.97 -9.27
CA LEU A 136 -7.73 -4.84 -10.20
C LEU A 136 -6.28 -4.35 -10.31
N VAL A 137 -5.54 -4.35 -9.20
CA VAL A 137 -4.18 -3.79 -9.10
C VAL A 137 -3.09 -4.82 -9.42
N CYS A 138 -3.27 -6.06 -8.99
CA CYS A 138 -2.28 -7.13 -9.02
C CYS A 138 -2.33 -8.02 -10.29
N LYS A 139 -2.53 -7.43 -11.47
CA LYS A 139 -2.60 -8.17 -12.74
C LYS A 139 -1.23 -8.55 -13.29
#